data_AF-A0AAU1Z201-F1
#
_entry.id   AF-A0AAU1Z201-F1
#
_cell.length_a   1.000
_cell.length_b   1.000
_cell.length_c   1.000
_cell.angle_alpha   90.00
_cell.angle_beta   90.00
_cell.angle_gamma   90.00
#
_symmetry.space_group_name_H-M   'P 1'
#
loop_
_entity.id
_entity.type
_entity.pdbx_description
1 polymer ?
#
loop_
_entity_poly.entity_id
_entity_poly.type
_entity_poly.pdbx_seq_one_letter_code
_entity_poly.pdbx_strand_id
1 'polypeptide(L)'
;MKWLDEAVAAGHATTPAHPSRIAILDALRADRVGPVALRLLRLAHADDVFVRREVMDLLSPAWGTPPWPEAAEAALARLADSDEEVRRRAAWLVVRGGGRAVALTALGELTDPFVRTALAGLLGGSLAHLRDDPLASVRFLAHLDALKDAPVARWAALDGALFADSREAARHLDDVGRRWGEVLFALGRERHVYAVVARLLGDPGTRDVGADLAREACHGWRAAPVELLPLLVRHGGAESSPALAAALTTASLSEAARRTHGALVAGHSPTPGRVTRRSSSAASPPSYDSATAAAVLRARPVDTGRLRQAPQLFGALLDAGPLTFRQAAQLYNLTFKRPGIMQAACAPQWLRHAGPTALPRLLALMTPHLDDYTMGEYYAQGLARMGRHALPAMPALTAVIDRRTRIPVHDSTRDAETMLDERLLAAAIAARRTILTDAAALPPDATAPASR
;
A
#
# COMPACT_ATOMS: atom_id res chain seq x y z
N MET A 1 33.54 -27.78 -5.70
CA MET A 1 33.12 -26.59 -4.94
C MET A 1 33.56 -25.26 -5.55
N LYS A 2 34.58 -25.22 -6.43
CA LYS A 2 35.06 -23.99 -7.09
C LYS A 2 33.96 -23.12 -7.71
N TRP A 3 32.96 -23.74 -8.35
CA TRP A 3 31.82 -23.04 -8.96
C TRP A 3 30.99 -22.22 -7.94
N LEU A 4 30.87 -22.68 -6.69
CA LEU A 4 30.12 -21.99 -5.65
C LEU A 4 30.87 -20.74 -5.20
N ASP A 5 32.18 -20.89 -4.96
CA ASP A 5 33.03 -19.79 -4.53
C ASP A 5 33.08 -18.70 -5.60
N GLU A 6 33.23 -19.09 -6.87
CA GLU A 6 33.19 -18.18 -8.02
C GLU A 6 31.82 -17.49 -8.15
N ALA A 7 30.72 -18.23 -7.97
CA ALA A 7 29.37 -17.65 -8.05
C ALA A 7 29.09 -16.63 -6.93
N VAL A 8 29.59 -16.89 -5.71
CA VAL A 8 29.46 -15.95 -4.58
C VAL A 8 30.36 -14.74 -4.79
N ALA A 9 31.64 -14.93 -5.10
CA ALA A 9 32.59 -13.84 -5.30
C ALA A 9 32.19 -12.92 -6.48
N ALA A 10 31.54 -13.46 -7.51
CA ALA A 10 31.04 -12.69 -8.64
C ALA A 10 29.65 -12.03 -8.40
N GLY A 11 29.00 -12.26 -7.25
CA GLY A 11 27.65 -11.75 -6.97
C GLY A 11 26.51 -12.47 -7.75
N HIS A 12 26.84 -13.49 -8.52
CA HIS A 12 25.88 -14.30 -9.25
C HIS A 12 24.95 -15.10 -8.32
N ALA A 13 25.42 -15.38 -7.11
CA ALA A 13 24.67 -16.14 -6.12
C ALA A 13 23.50 -15.37 -5.51
N THR A 14 23.56 -14.03 -5.39
CA THR A 14 22.42 -13.24 -4.89
C THR A 14 21.57 -12.61 -5.99
N THR A 15 22.04 -12.57 -7.24
CA THR A 15 21.28 -12.01 -8.36
C THR A 15 19.94 -12.73 -8.59
N PRO A 16 18.80 -12.01 -8.58
CA PRO A 16 17.49 -12.62 -8.83
C PRO A 16 17.43 -13.38 -10.15
N ALA A 17 16.81 -14.57 -10.14
CA ALA A 17 16.64 -15.46 -11.29
C ALA A 17 17.94 -15.96 -11.97
N HIS A 18 19.12 -15.68 -11.41
CA HIS A 18 20.36 -16.22 -11.95
C HIS A 18 20.46 -17.75 -11.71
N PRO A 19 20.91 -18.56 -12.70
CA PRO A 19 20.97 -20.02 -12.56
C PRO A 19 21.77 -20.50 -11.34
N SER A 20 22.87 -19.84 -11.01
CA SER A 20 23.68 -20.17 -9.82
C SER A 20 22.89 -19.99 -8.51
N ARG A 21 22.11 -18.90 -8.39
CA ARG A 21 21.25 -18.67 -7.22
C ARG A 21 20.22 -19.78 -7.07
N ILE A 22 19.57 -20.15 -8.18
CA ILE A 22 18.56 -21.21 -8.20
C ILE A 22 19.18 -22.53 -7.75
N ALA A 23 20.32 -22.91 -8.34
CA ALA A 23 21.03 -24.15 -7.98
C ALA A 23 21.47 -24.20 -6.51
N ILE A 24 21.95 -23.08 -5.95
CA ILE A 24 22.33 -22.97 -4.53
C ILE A 24 21.10 -23.16 -3.64
N LEU A 25 20.02 -22.43 -3.90
CA LEU A 25 18.82 -22.50 -3.09
C LEU A 25 18.13 -23.86 -3.18
N ASP A 26 18.17 -24.50 -4.35
CA ASP A 26 17.65 -25.86 -4.53
C ASP A 26 18.49 -26.88 -3.75
N ALA A 27 19.82 -26.75 -3.76
CA ALA A 27 20.71 -27.58 -2.95
C ALA A 27 20.47 -27.40 -1.44
N LEU A 28 20.29 -26.15 -0.98
CA LEU A 28 19.98 -25.85 0.42
C LEU A 28 18.59 -26.34 0.86
N ARG A 29 17.61 -26.37 -0.05
CA ARG A 29 16.29 -26.94 0.21
C ARG A 29 16.34 -28.46 0.28
N ALA A 30 17.18 -29.09 -0.53
CA ALA A 30 17.35 -30.53 -0.55
C ALA A 30 18.14 -31.04 0.67
N ASP A 31 19.24 -30.36 1.03
CA ASP A 31 20.13 -30.80 2.10
C ASP A 31 20.86 -29.62 2.78
N ARG A 32 20.42 -29.29 4.00
CA ARG A 32 21.02 -28.22 4.84
C ARG A 32 22.29 -28.63 5.58
N VAL A 33 22.64 -29.92 5.57
CA VAL A 33 23.91 -30.43 6.11
C VAL A 33 24.86 -30.85 4.99
N GLY A 34 24.43 -30.68 3.74
CA GLY A 34 25.15 -31.05 2.55
C GLY A 34 26.37 -30.17 2.23
N PRO A 35 27.14 -30.53 1.20
CA PRO A 35 28.40 -29.87 0.88
C PRO A 35 28.24 -28.39 0.53
N VAL A 36 27.12 -28.00 -0.10
CA VAL A 36 26.82 -26.58 -0.41
C VAL A 36 26.62 -25.78 0.86
N ALA A 37 25.78 -26.27 1.78
CA ALA A 37 25.54 -25.65 3.07
C ALA A 37 26.83 -25.52 3.89
N LEU A 38 27.59 -26.61 4.04
CA LEU A 38 28.86 -26.61 4.77
C LEU A 38 29.87 -25.63 4.19
N ARG A 39 29.91 -25.45 2.86
CA ARG A 39 30.80 -24.45 2.25
C ARG A 39 30.32 -23.03 2.46
N LEU A 40 29.02 -22.74 2.37
CA LEU A 40 28.49 -21.41 2.69
C LEU A 40 28.80 -21.03 4.15
N LEU A 41 28.62 -21.95 5.11
CA LEU A 41 29.00 -21.71 6.52
C LEU A 41 30.50 -21.39 6.68
N ARG A 42 31.38 -22.02 5.89
CA ARG A 42 32.81 -21.65 5.85
C ARG A 42 33.04 -20.28 5.22
N LEU A 43 32.36 -19.97 4.12
CA LEU A 43 32.50 -18.68 3.43
C LEU A 43 31.97 -17.50 4.27
N ALA A 44 31.12 -17.75 5.26
CA ALA A 44 30.72 -16.73 6.26
C ALA A 44 31.93 -16.16 7.03
N HIS A 45 33.06 -16.88 7.04
CA HIS A 45 34.32 -16.50 7.66
C HIS A 45 35.39 -16.03 6.66
N ALA A 46 35.02 -15.77 5.39
CA ALA A 46 35.96 -15.29 4.39
C ALA A 46 36.53 -13.90 4.73
N ASP A 47 37.78 -13.63 4.33
CA ASP A 47 38.42 -12.32 4.53
C ASP A 47 37.72 -11.22 3.71
N ASP A 48 37.17 -11.58 2.55
CA ASP A 48 36.46 -10.69 1.65
C ASP A 48 35.07 -10.30 2.22
N VAL A 49 34.87 -9.00 2.44
CA VAL A 49 33.62 -8.44 2.99
C VAL A 49 32.41 -8.66 2.09
N PHE A 50 32.59 -8.58 0.77
CA PHE A 50 31.52 -8.81 -0.19
C PHE A 50 31.05 -10.25 -0.11
N VAL A 51 31.98 -11.22 -0.07
CA VAL A 51 31.66 -12.64 0.12
C VAL A 51 30.87 -12.87 1.41
N ARG A 52 31.29 -12.26 2.54
CA ARG A 52 30.56 -12.41 3.81
C ARG A 52 29.12 -11.89 3.72
N ARG A 53 28.90 -10.72 3.09
CA ARG A 53 27.57 -10.14 2.88
C ARG A 53 26.67 -11.07 2.07
N GLU A 54 27.17 -11.54 0.93
CA GLU A 54 26.44 -12.41 0.01
C GLU A 54 26.05 -13.74 0.67
N VAL A 55 26.97 -14.31 1.45
CA VAL A 55 26.72 -15.56 2.18
C VAL A 55 25.62 -15.41 3.22
N MET A 56 25.58 -14.30 3.97
CA MET A 56 24.51 -14.08 4.94
C MET A 56 23.12 -14.01 4.28
N ASP A 57 23.03 -13.41 3.09
CA ASP A 57 21.78 -13.39 2.30
C ASP A 57 21.39 -14.78 1.78
N LEU A 58 22.36 -15.67 1.53
CA LEU A 58 22.11 -17.04 1.07
C LEU A 58 21.75 -18.00 2.21
N LEU A 59 22.36 -17.82 3.38
CA LEU A 59 22.05 -18.58 4.59
C LEU A 59 20.70 -18.19 5.19
N SER A 60 20.17 -17.04 4.79
CA SER A 60 18.87 -16.52 5.20
C SER A 60 17.72 -17.45 4.79
N PRO A 61 16.95 -18.02 5.75
CA PRO A 61 15.85 -18.91 5.42
C PRO A 61 14.78 -18.19 4.60
N ALA A 62 14.31 -18.85 3.54
CA ALA A 62 13.12 -18.44 2.84
C ALA A 62 11.90 -18.48 3.78
N TRP A 63 10.91 -17.64 3.49
CA TRP A 63 9.69 -17.57 4.30
C TRP A 63 9.03 -18.95 4.46
N GLY A 64 8.65 -19.31 5.69
CA GLY A 64 7.98 -20.58 6.01
C GLY A 64 8.89 -21.79 6.11
N THR A 65 10.22 -21.63 5.97
CA THR A 65 11.16 -22.73 6.22
C THR A 65 11.53 -22.83 7.71
N PRO A 66 11.84 -24.04 8.22
CA PRO A 66 12.18 -24.21 9.63
C PRO A 66 13.47 -23.45 9.99
N PRO A 67 13.66 -23.12 11.29
CA PRO A 67 14.92 -22.55 11.80
C PRO A 67 16.14 -23.36 11.34
N TRP A 68 17.28 -22.69 11.23
CA TRP A 68 18.56 -23.29 10.83
C TRP A 68 19.63 -22.90 11.85
N PRO A 69 19.82 -23.70 12.91
CA PRO A 69 20.71 -23.37 14.04
C PRO A 69 22.16 -23.11 13.62
N GLU A 70 22.73 -23.92 12.73
CA GLU A 70 24.12 -23.78 12.29
C GLU A 70 24.37 -22.47 11.53
N ALA A 71 23.40 -22.03 10.74
CA ALA A 71 23.43 -20.72 10.09
C ALA A 71 23.33 -19.58 11.12
N ALA A 72 22.54 -19.77 12.17
CA ALA A 72 22.45 -18.81 13.27
C ALA A 72 23.74 -18.72 14.08
N GLU A 73 24.42 -19.84 14.35
CA GLU A 73 25.73 -19.87 15.01
C GLU A 73 26.80 -19.14 14.18
N ALA A 74 26.84 -19.39 12.87
CA ALA A 74 27.73 -18.65 11.96
C ALA A 74 27.42 -17.14 11.98
N ALA A 75 26.15 -16.76 12.10
CA ALA A 75 25.73 -15.37 12.21
C ALA A 75 26.12 -14.74 13.57
N LEU A 76 26.00 -15.46 14.68
CA LEU A 76 26.42 -15.00 16.01
C LEU A 76 27.91 -14.59 16.00
N ALA A 77 28.76 -15.40 15.37
CA ALA A 77 30.18 -15.11 15.23
C ALA A 77 30.49 -13.85 14.39
N ARG A 78 29.49 -13.28 13.69
CA ARG A 78 29.59 -12.10 12.82
C ARG A 78 28.85 -10.87 13.37
N LEU A 79 28.25 -10.96 14.56
CA LEU A 79 27.65 -9.79 15.22
C LEU A 79 28.68 -8.72 15.61
N ALA A 80 29.98 -9.04 15.61
CA ALA A 80 31.07 -8.10 15.83
C ALA A 80 31.94 -7.88 14.58
N ASP A 81 31.43 -8.19 13.38
CA ASP A 81 32.15 -7.95 12.12
C ASP A 81 32.52 -6.46 11.97
N SER A 82 33.66 -6.15 11.34
CA SER A 82 34.04 -4.75 11.11
C SER A 82 33.08 -4.03 10.15
N ASP A 83 32.42 -4.79 9.27
CA ASP A 83 31.45 -4.27 8.32
C ASP A 83 30.03 -4.20 8.91
N GLU A 84 29.45 -3.00 8.93
CA GLU A 84 28.11 -2.75 9.48
C GLU A 84 27.02 -3.58 8.81
N GLU A 85 27.12 -3.74 7.49
CA GLU A 85 26.11 -4.43 6.72
C GLU A 85 26.17 -5.95 6.94
N VAL A 86 27.37 -6.52 7.14
CA VAL A 86 27.52 -7.91 7.64
C VAL A 86 26.88 -8.04 9.02
N ARG A 87 27.14 -7.11 9.96
CA ARG A 87 26.52 -7.15 11.31
C ARG A 87 24.98 -7.09 11.23
N ARG A 88 24.43 -6.24 10.35
CA ARG A 88 22.97 -6.11 10.13
C ARG A 88 22.35 -7.42 9.61
N ARG A 89 22.95 -8.02 8.58
CA ARG A 89 22.47 -9.30 8.02
C ARG A 89 22.63 -10.45 9.01
N ALA A 90 23.71 -10.47 9.78
CA ALA A 90 23.92 -11.42 10.86
C ALA A 90 22.82 -11.31 11.92
N ALA A 91 22.47 -10.09 12.38
CA ALA A 91 21.38 -9.88 13.31
C ALA A 91 20.03 -10.43 12.77
N TRP A 92 19.75 -10.21 11.49
CA TRP A 92 18.58 -10.79 10.81
C TRP A 92 18.58 -12.32 10.84
N LEU A 93 19.73 -12.93 10.51
CA LEU A 93 19.88 -14.37 10.47
C LEU A 93 19.83 -15.01 11.86
N VAL A 94 20.34 -14.37 12.91
CA VAL A 94 20.22 -14.86 14.29
C VAL A 94 18.75 -14.99 14.70
N VAL A 95 17.93 -13.98 14.42
CA VAL A 95 16.50 -14.02 14.78
C VAL A 95 15.74 -15.06 13.96
N ARG A 96 15.98 -15.11 12.64
CA ARG A 96 15.21 -15.97 11.72
C ARG A 96 15.68 -17.42 11.70
N GLY A 97 16.99 -17.64 11.81
CA GLY A 97 17.63 -18.96 11.80
C GLY A 97 17.73 -19.59 13.18
N GLY A 98 18.01 -18.82 14.23
CA GLY A 98 18.19 -19.32 15.61
C GLY A 98 16.93 -19.23 16.47
N GLY A 99 15.96 -18.41 16.05
CA GLY A 99 14.74 -18.19 16.79
C GLY A 99 14.89 -17.19 17.95
N ARG A 100 13.77 -16.95 18.63
CA ARG A 100 13.63 -15.87 19.62
C ARG A 100 14.55 -16.01 20.83
N ALA A 101 14.72 -17.22 21.36
CA ALA A 101 15.53 -17.44 22.56
C ALA A 101 17.00 -17.08 22.31
N VAL A 102 17.57 -17.54 21.20
CA VAL A 102 18.96 -17.26 20.81
C VAL A 102 19.19 -15.75 20.64
N ALA A 103 18.25 -15.07 19.98
CA ALA A 103 18.33 -13.62 19.79
C ALA A 103 18.23 -12.83 21.10
N LEU A 104 17.41 -13.26 22.06
CA LEU A 104 17.33 -12.62 23.39
C LEU A 104 18.61 -12.82 24.20
N THR A 105 19.21 -14.02 24.15
CA THR A 105 20.51 -14.28 24.79
C THR A 105 21.59 -13.40 24.19
N ALA A 106 21.71 -13.35 22.85
CA ALA A 106 22.67 -12.49 22.17
C ALA A 106 22.45 -11.01 22.51
N LEU A 107 21.19 -10.56 22.58
CA LEU A 107 20.87 -9.21 23.01
C LEU A 107 21.31 -8.93 24.46
N GLY A 108 21.36 -9.92 25.35
CA GLY A 108 21.88 -9.74 26.71
C GLY A 108 23.39 -9.51 26.78
N GLU A 109 24.14 -10.03 25.80
CA GLU A 109 25.62 -10.05 25.83
C GLU A 109 26.28 -8.93 25.03
N LEU A 110 25.62 -8.45 23.97
CA LEU A 110 26.19 -7.44 23.07
C LEU A 110 26.25 -6.05 23.72
N THR A 111 27.23 -5.23 23.35
CA THR A 111 27.31 -3.82 23.75
C THR A 111 27.16 -2.85 22.56
N ASP A 112 27.34 -3.31 21.32
CA ASP A 112 27.20 -2.49 20.11
C ASP A 112 25.75 -1.98 19.96
N PRO A 113 25.52 -0.65 20.02
CA PRO A 113 24.18 -0.07 19.92
C PRO A 113 23.45 -0.39 18.63
N PHE A 114 24.16 -0.48 17.51
CA PHE A 114 23.57 -0.74 16.21
C PHE A 114 23.03 -2.16 16.14
N VAL A 115 23.84 -3.15 16.55
CA VAL A 115 23.47 -4.56 16.48
C VAL A 115 22.37 -4.89 17.48
N ARG A 116 22.45 -4.33 18.70
CA ARG A 116 21.38 -4.45 19.69
C ARG A 116 20.06 -3.90 19.16
N THR A 117 20.08 -2.73 18.52
CA THR A 117 18.88 -2.11 17.92
C THR A 117 18.33 -2.97 16.78
N ALA A 118 19.19 -3.49 15.90
CA ALA A 118 18.79 -4.36 14.80
C ALA A 118 18.13 -5.65 15.31
N LEU A 119 18.74 -6.34 16.29
CA LEU A 119 18.19 -7.54 16.91
C LEU A 119 16.83 -7.25 17.59
N ALA A 120 16.76 -6.19 18.40
CA ALA A 120 15.52 -5.79 19.05
C ALA A 120 14.43 -5.50 18.01
N GLY A 121 14.74 -4.76 16.95
CA GLY A 121 13.80 -4.40 15.90
C GLY A 121 13.18 -5.60 15.16
N LEU A 122 13.86 -6.75 15.16
CA LEU A 122 13.45 -8.00 14.52
C LEU A 122 12.71 -8.95 15.46
N LEU A 123 12.87 -8.81 16.77
CA LEU A 123 12.28 -9.67 17.80
C LEU A 123 10.76 -9.46 18.01
N GLY A 124 10.20 -8.33 17.58
CA GLY A 124 8.75 -8.08 17.57
C GLY A 124 8.08 -8.12 18.96
N GLY A 125 6.88 -8.73 19.05
CA GLY A 125 5.95 -8.87 20.21
C GLY A 125 6.50 -9.49 21.50
N SER A 126 7.68 -9.06 21.90
CA SER A 126 8.60 -9.74 22.79
C SER A 126 9.43 -8.79 23.64
N LEU A 127 9.35 -7.49 23.37
CA LEU A 127 10.33 -6.51 23.83
C LEU A 127 9.88 -5.80 25.10
N ALA A 128 8.62 -5.97 25.53
CA ALA A 128 8.06 -5.22 26.66
C ALA A 128 8.85 -5.35 28.00
N HIS A 129 9.69 -6.37 28.15
CA HIS A 129 10.58 -6.56 29.30
C HIS A 129 11.88 -5.73 29.23
N LEU A 130 12.22 -5.18 28.07
CA LEU A 130 13.43 -4.38 27.80
C LEU A 130 13.18 -2.87 27.91
N ARG A 131 12.15 -2.46 28.67
CA ARG A 131 11.81 -1.05 28.86
C ARG A 131 12.86 -0.28 29.68
N ASP A 132 13.70 -1.00 30.41
CA ASP A 132 14.81 -0.44 31.20
C ASP A 132 16.17 -0.69 30.52
N ASP A 133 16.20 -1.04 29.23
CA ASP A 133 17.44 -1.23 28.47
C ASP A 133 18.30 0.05 28.49
N PRO A 134 19.65 -0.03 28.56
CA PRO A 134 20.51 1.15 28.53
C PRO A 134 20.36 1.97 27.23
N LEU A 135 19.97 1.35 26.11
CA LEU A 135 19.84 2.02 24.82
C LEU A 135 18.41 2.52 24.58
N ALA A 136 18.31 3.81 24.27
CA ALA A 136 17.03 4.45 23.99
C ALA A 136 16.29 3.85 22.78
N SER A 137 17.00 3.39 21.75
CA SER A 137 16.39 2.72 20.59
C SER A 137 15.72 1.39 20.98
N VAL A 138 16.33 0.61 21.87
CA VAL A 138 15.75 -0.65 22.37
C VAL A 138 14.57 -0.36 23.30
N ARG A 139 14.71 0.60 24.23
CA ARG A 139 13.59 1.06 25.07
C ARG A 139 12.42 1.57 24.24
N PHE A 140 12.68 2.37 23.20
CA PHE A 140 11.67 2.89 22.29
C PHE A 140 10.88 1.75 21.63
N LEU A 141 11.59 0.74 21.09
CA LEU A 141 10.94 -0.44 20.51
C LEU A 141 10.15 -1.24 21.55
N ALA A 142 10.66 -1.38 22.77
CA ALA A 142 9.97 -2.03 23.88
C ALA A 142 8.69 -1.26 24.30
N HIS A 143 8.74 0.06 24.32
CA HIS A 143 7.60 0.93 24.60
C HIS A 143 6.55 0.86 23.49
N LEU A 144 6.96 0.85 22.22
CA LEU A 144 6.04 0.64 21.08
C LEU A 144 5.37 -0.72 21.16
N ASP A 145 6.12 -1.76 21.51
CA ASP A 145 5.58 -3.11 21.62
C ASP A 145 4.56 -3.21 22.77
N ALA A 146 4.89 -2.66 23.93
CA ALA A 146 3.98 -2.58 25.06
C ALA A 146 2.71 -1.76 24.75
N LEU A 147 2.82 -0.71 23.93
CA LEU A 147 1.69 0.16 23.58
C LEU A 147 0.62 -0.57 22.77
N LYS A 148 0.98 -1.55 21.94
CA LYS A 148 0.03 -2.30 21.10
C LYS A 148 -1.06 -3.01 21.92
N ASP A 149 -0.68 -3.56 23.06
CA ASP A 149 -1.56 -4.37 23.93
C ASP A 149 -1.94 -3.65 25.23
N ALA A 150 -1.49 -2.40 25.41
CA ALA A 150 -1.71 -1.66 26.65
C ALA A 150 -3.17 -1.21 26.80
N PRO A 151 -3.75 -1.29 28.02
CA PRO A 151 -5.02 -0.64 28.31
C PRO A 151 -4.89 0.89 28.19
N VAL A 152 -6.00 1.55 27.83
CA VAL A 152 -6.06 3.01 27.59
C VAL A 152 -5.45 3.84 28.73
N ALA A 153 -5.63 3.42 29.98
CA ALA A 153 -5.09 4.10 31.16
C ALA A 153 -3.55 4.21 31.16
N ARG A 154 -2.84 3.34 30.42
CA ARG A 154 -1.37 3.33 30.34
C ARG A 154 -0.82 4.08 29.13
N TRP A 155 -1.66 4.47 28.18
CA TRP A 155 -1.20 5.08 26.93
C TRP A 155 -0.41 6.36 27.17
N ALA A 156 -0.89 7.28 28.00
CA ALA A 156 -0.21 8.55 28.25
C ALA A 156 1.20 8.37 28.82
N ALA A 157 1.41 7.39 29.71
CA ALA A 157 2.73 7.09 30.27
C ALA A 157 3.68 6.51 29.21
N LEU A 158 3.18 5.60 28.37
CA LEU A 158 3.96 5.01 27.27
C LEU A 158 4.30 6.05 26.19
N ASP A 159 3.35 6.92 25.83
CA ASP A 159 3.59 8.03 24.91
C ASP A 159 4.69 8.96 25.47
N GLY A 160 4.63 9.27 26.78
CA GLY A 160 5.66 10.05 27.47
C GLY A 160 7.05 9.43 27.39
N ALA A 161 7.14 8.11 27.57
CA ALA A 161 8.41 7.37 27.44
C ALA A 161 8.91 7.36 25.98
N LEU A 162 8.03 7.16 25.00
CA LEU A 162 8.36 7.23 23.58
C LEU A 162 8.91 8.61 23.20
N PHE A 163 8.32 9.70 23.71
CA PHE A 163 8.88 11.03 23.52
C PHE A 163 10.29 11.17 24.10
N ALA A 164 10.50 10.70 25.33
CA ALA A 164 11.80 10.79 26.00
C ALA A 164 12.91 10.05 25.24
N ASP A 165 12.58 8.89 24.66
CA ASP A 165 13.55 8.07 23.92
C ASP A 165 13.70 8.50 22.44
N SER A 166 12.71 9.16 21.83
CA SER A 166 12.64 9.39 20.38
C SER A 166 13.87 10.02 19.74
N ARG A 167 14.45 11.06 20.37
CA ARG A 167 15.63 11.78 19.86
C ARG A 167 16.88 10.90 19.81
N GLU A 168 17.10 10.13 20.86
CA GLU A 168 18.26 9.25 20.95
C GLU A 168 18.05 8.00 20.09
N ALA A 169 16.83 7.46 20.08
CA ALA A 169 16.46 6.32 19.25
C ALA A 169 16.70 6.60 17.76
N ALA A 170 16.41 7.81 17.28
CA ALA A 170 16.62 8.22 15.89
C ALA A 170 18.08 8.20 15.43
N ARG A 171 19.06 8.06 16.34
CA ARG A 171 20.49 7.90 15.97
C ARG A 171 20.84 6.48 15.53
N HIS A 172 19.99 5.50 15.89
CA HIS A 172 20.26 4.08 15.66
C HIS A 172 19.10 3.37 14.97
N LEU A 173 17.97 4.05 14.79
CA LEU A 173 16.76 3.53 14.17
C LEU A 173 16.25 4.55 13.14
N ASP A 174 16.34 4.20 11.86
CA ASP A 174 16.00 5.11 10.76
C ASP A 174 14.49 5.29 10.57
N ASP A 175 13.65 4.44 11.20
CA ASP A 175 12.21 4.36 10.93
C ASP A 175 11.33 4.57 12.19
N VAL A 176 11.84 5.29 13.20
CA VAL A 176 11.17 5.62 14.47
C VAL A 176 9.75 6.17 14.22
N GLY A 177 9.63 7.19 13.38
CA GLY A 177 8.36 7.86 13.10
C GLY A 177 7.35 6.95 12.41
N ARG A 178 7.80 6.18 11.42
CA ARG A 178 6.98 5.21 10.71
C ARG A 178 6.43 4.13 11.65
N ARG A 179 7.29 3.48 12.44
CA ARG A 179 6.87 2.42 13.38
C ARG A 179 5.87 2.93 14.42
N TRP A 180 6.09 4.15 14.92
CA TRP A 180 5.16 4.76 15.86
C TRP A 180 3.81 5.06 15.19
N GLY A 181 3.82 5.55 13.95
CA GLY A 181 2.62 5.80 13.15
C GLY A 181 1.79 4.54 12.92
N GLU A 182 2.44 3.43 12.56
CA GLU A 182 1.78 2.12 12.37
C GLU A 182 1.06 1.66 13.64
N VAL A 183 1.69 1.80 14.82
CA VAL A 183 1.07 1.45 16.11
C VAL A 183 -0.11 2.36 16.43
N LEU A 184 0.05 3.68 16.27
CA LEU A 184 -1.04 4.63 16.52
C LEU A 184 -2.22 4.45 15.54
N PHE A 185 -1.93 4.04 14.31
CA PHE A 185 -2.94 3.67 13.32
C PHE A 185 -3.72 2.43 13.74
N ALA A 186 -3.03 1.36 14.13
CA ALA A 186 -3.67 0.13 14.61
C ALA A 186 -4.57 0.36 15.84
N LEU A 187 -4.19 1.31 16.71
CA LEU A 187 -4.97 1.71 17.89
C LEU A 187 -6.09 2.74 17.58
N GLY A 188 -6.25 3.17 16.33
CA GLY A 188 -7.28 4.15 15.94
C GLY A 188 -7.06 5.56 16.52
N ARG A 189 -5.82 5.92 16.89
CA ARG A 189 -5.50 7.16 17.61
C ARG A 189 -5.26 8.37 16.69
N GLU A 190 -6.16 8.58 15.73
CA GLU A 190 -6.05 9.61 14.66
C GLU A 190 -5.72 11.00 15.20
N ARG A 191 -6.55 11.58 16.07
CA ARG A 191 -6.33 12.95 16.57
C ARG A 191 -5.06 13.08 17.43
N HIS A 192 -4.69 12.01 18.12
CA HIS A 192 -3.49 11.99 18.94
C HIS A 192 -2.23 12.01 18.07
N VAL A 193 -2.20 11.28 16.95
CA VAL A 193 -1.05 11.30 16.03
C VAL A 193 -0.74 12.72 15.58
N TYR A 194 -1.76 13.56 15.33
CA TYR A 194 -1.55 14.94 14.90
C TYR A 194 -0.90 15.80 15.98
N ALA A 195 -1.30 15.61 17.24
CA ALA A 195 -0.68 16.27 18.37
C ALA A 195 0.78 15.81 18.58
N VAL A 196 1.05 14.52 18.39
CA VAL A 196 2.41 13.96 18.47
C VAL A 196 3.30 14.53 17.36
N VAL A 197 2.81 14.54 16.12
CA VAL A 197 3.50 15.16 14.97
C VAL A 197 3.83 16.62 15.25
N ALA A 198 2.85 17.41 15.70
CA ALA A 198 3.06 18.82 16.00
C ALA A 198 4.17 19.03 17.06
N ARG A 199 4.21 18.20 18.09
CA ARG A 199 5.24 18.25 19.13
C ARG A 199 6.62 17.87 18.59
N LEU A 200 6.73 16.78 17.83
CA LEU A 200 8.00 16.30 17.28
C LEU A 200 8.59 17.25 16.23
N LEU A 201 7.76 17.86 15.38
CA LEU A 201 8.21 18.83 14.38
C LEU A 201 8.74 20.13 15.03
N GLY A 202 8.23 20.48 16.22
CA GLY A 202 8.62 21.64 16.99
C GLY A 202 10.04 21.59 17.56
N ASP A 203 10.58 20.39 17.81
CA ASP A 203 11.97 20.20 18.25
C ASP A 203 12.86 19.79 17.07
N PRO A 204 13.90 20.59 16.71
CA PRO A 204 14.86 20.23 15.67
C PRO A 204 15.46 18.83 15.83
N GLY A 205 15.66 18.35 17.06
CA GLY A 205 16.25 17.04 17.34
C GLY A 205 15.32 15.85 17.05
N THR A 206 14.03 16.07 16.86
CA THR A 206 13.02 15.03 16.57
C THR A 206 12.22 15.31 15.31
N ARG A 207 12.61 16.32 14.53
CA ARG A 207 11.82 16.79 13.39
C ARG A 207 11.61 15.71 12.33
N ASP A 208 12.66 14.94 12.02
CA ASP A 208 12.56 13.87 11.02
C ASP A 208 11.65 12.74 11.50
N VAL A 209 11.68 12.40 12.79
CA VAL A 209 10.72 11.47 13.41
C VAL A 209 9.29 11.99 13.25
N GLY A 210 9.07 13.29 13.50
CA GLY A 210 7.77 13.93 13.31
C GLY A 210 7.29 13.92 11.86
N ALA A 211 8.20 14.13 10.91
CA ALA A 211 7.91 14.09 9.48
C ALA A 211 7.54 12.67 9.01
N ASP A 212 8.30 11.65 9.41
CA ASP A 212 7.98 10.25 9.07
C ASP A 212 6.66 9.80 9.70
N LEU A 213 6.40 10.21 10.94
CA LEU A 213 5.11 9.96 11.60
C LEU A 213 3.95 10.64 10.85
N ALA A 214 4.16 11.87 10.37
CA ALA A 214 3.16 12.59 9.58
C ALA A 214 2.91 11.93 8.22
N ARG A 215 3.97 11.44 7.57
CA ARG A 215 3.90 10.69 6.31
C ARG A 215 3.09 9.41 6.51
N GLU A 216 3.38 8.64 7.55
CA GLU A 216 2.63 7.42 7.88
C GLU A 216 1.16 7.72 8.21
N ALA A 217 0.90 8.80 8.94
CA ALA A 217 -0.47 9.25 9.20
C ALA A 217 -1.23 9.60 7.91
N CYS A 218 -0.57 10.23 6.93
CA CYS A 218 -1.15 10.51 5.61
C CYS A 218 -1.46 9.24 4.82
N HIS A 219 -0.68 8.16 4.99
CA HIS A 219 -0.97 6.86 4.39
C HIS A 219 -2.12 6.12 5.09
N GLY A 220 -2.32 6.34 6.39
CA GLY A 220 -3.37 5.68 7.16
C GLY A 220 -4.74 6.37 7.10
N TRP A 221 -4.78 7.68 7.33
CA TRP A 221 -6.03 8.45 7.50
C TRP A 221 -6.23 9.48 6.40
N ARG A 222 -7.47 9.59 5.90
CA ARG A 222 -7.83 10.56 4.86
C ARG A 222 -7.86 12.01 5.33
N ALA A 223 -8.07 12.24 6.62
CA ALA A 223 -8.05 13.59 7.19
C ALA A 223 -6.62 14.12 7.42
N ALA A 224 -5.64 13.22 7.59
CA ALA A 224 -4.28 13.59 7.97
C ALA A 224 -3.61 14.60 7.01
N PRO A 225 -3.73 14.47 5.68
CA PRO A 225 -3.17 15.46 4.76
C PRO A 225 -3.70 16.88 4.97
N VAL A 226 -4.99 17.04 5.28
CA VAL A 226 -5.58 18.36 5.53
C VAL A 226 -5.03 18.93 6.85
N GLU A 227 -5.01 18.12 7.90
CA GLU A 227 -4.61 18.55 9.25
C GLU A 227 -3.11 18.81 9.39
N LEU A 228 -2.27 18.01 8.71
CA LEU A 228 -0.82 18.01 8.89
C LEU A 228 -0.07 18.90 7.89
N LEU A 229 -0.63 19.14 6.70
CA LEU A 229 0.05 19.93 5.67
C LEU A 229 0.49 21.33 6.14
N PRO A 230 -0.33 22.12 6.88
CA PRO A 230 0.12 23.40 7.40
C PRO A 230 1.31 23.31 8.36
N LEU A 231 1.37 22.24 9.16
CA LEU A 231 2.49 22.00 10.08
C LEU A 231 3.75 21.64 9.31
N LEU A 232 3.63 20.74 8.32
CA LEU A 232 4.75 20.34 7.47
C LEU A 232 5.33 21.53 6.71
N VAL A 233 4.49 22.39 6.14
CA VAL A 233 4.94 23.60 5.43
C VAL A 233 5.59 24.60 6.38
N ARG A 234 5.05 24.80 7.59
CA ARG A 234 5.64 25.70 8.59
C ARG A 234 7.09 25.32 8.93
N HIS A 235 7.38 24.03 8.97
CA HIS A 235 8.70 23.51 9.30
C HIS A 235 9.56 23.22 8.05
N GLY A 236 8.98 23.33 6.85
CA GLY A 236 9.64 23.17 5.56
C GLY A 236 10.26 24.48 5.09
N GLY A 237 11.59 24.57 5.16
CA GLY A 237 12.38 25.70 4.66
C GLY A 237 13.29 25.31 3.49
N ALA A 238 14.19 26.21 3.09
CA ALA A 238 15.18 25.96 2.04
C ALA A 238 16.10 24.76 2.33
N GLU A 239 16.28 24.41 3.60
CA GLU A 239 17.07 23.26 4.08
C GLU A 239 16.16 22.13 4.62
N SER A 240 15.06 21.83 3.91
CA SER A 240 14.16 20.76 4.31
C SER A 240 14.86 19.40 4.25
N SER A 241 14.73 18.61 5.33
CA SER A 241 15.25 17.25 5.36
C SER A 241 14.51 16.35 4.36
N PRO A 242 15.14 15.23 3.91
CA PRO A 242 14.48 14.26 3.04
C PRO A 242 13.17 13.71 3.62
N ALA A 243 13.12 13.46 4.93
CA ALA A 243 11.91 12.99 5.62
C ALA A 243 10.77 14.02 5.50
N LEU A 244 11.08 15.30 5.73
CA LEU A 244 10.09 16.38 5.63
C LEU A 244 9.58 16.58 4.20
N ALA A 245 10.49 16.56 3.21
CA ALA A 245 10.14 16.64 1.79
C ALA A 245 9.26 15.46 1.35
N ALA A 246 9.56 14.25 1.84
CA ALA A 246 8.77 13.06 1.59
C ALA A 246 7.36 13.16 2.20
N ALA A 247 7.25 13.66 3.44
CA ALA A 247 5.97 13.89 4.10
C ALA A 247 5.11 14.95 3.39
N LEU A 248 5.72 16.07 2.97
CA LEU A 248 5.07 17.11 2.17
C LEU A 248 4.55 16.56 0.85
N THR A 249 5.35 15.75 0.17
CA THR A 249 4.97 15.12 -1.09
C THR A 249 3.75 14.22 -0.90
N THR A 250 3.76 13.34 0.11
CA THR A 250 2.62 12.47 0.43
C THR A 250 1.36 13.25 0.79
N ALA A 251 1.46 14.27 1.66
CA ALA A 251 0.31 15.09 2.02
C ALA A 251 -0.29 15.81 0.80
N SER A 252 0.57 16.23 -0.14
CA SER A 252 0.16 16.91 -1.37
C SER A 252 -0.55 16.00 -2.38
N LEU A 253 -0.51 14.68 -2.21
CA LEU A 253 -1.29 13.75 -3.02
C LEU A 253 -2.80 13.93 -2.78
N SER A 254 -3.20 14.40 -1.60
CA SER A 254 -4.60 14.58 -1.27
C SER A 254 -5.23 15.76 -2.00
N GLU A 255 -6.33 15.51 -2.72
CA GLU A 255 -7.06 16.57 -3.40
C GLU A 255 -7.73 17.52 -2.40
N ALA A 256 -8.23 16.99 -1.28
CA ALA A 256 -8.82 17.79 -0.21
C ALA A 256 -7.79 18.75 0.41
N ALA A 257 -6.58 18.27 0.67
CA ALA A 257 -5.50 19.12 1.19
C ALA A 257 -5.11 20.21 0.18
N ARG A 258 -4.96 19.87 -1.11
CA ARG A 258 -4.67 20.86 -2.16
C ARG A 258 -5.78 21.90 -2.33
N ARG A 259 -7.05 21.50 -2.23
CA ARG A 259 -8.18 22.45 -2.29
C ARG A 259 -8.21 23.38 -1.08
N THR A 260 -7.88 22.87 0.10
CA THR A 260 -7.95 23.64 1.36
C THR A 260 -6.72 24.53 1.58
N HIS A 261 -5.54 24.05 1.17
CA HIS A 261 -4.24 24.63 1.51
C HIS A 261 -3.33 24.86 0.30
N GLY A 262 -3.86 24.85 -0.92
CA GLY A 262 -3.07 24.93 -2.15
C GLY A 262 -2.11 26.13 -2.22
N ALA A 263 -2.48 27.25 -1.61
CA ALA A 263 -1.60 28.43 -1.50
C ALA A 263 -0.31 28.14 -0.70
N LEU A 264 -0.36 27.27 0.31
CA LEU A 264 0.80 26.89 1.12
C LEU A 264 1.80 26.00 0.34
N VAL A 265 1.30 25.24 -0.64
CA VAL A 265 2.10 24.29 -1.42
C VAL A 265 2.56 24.88 -2.75
N ALA A 266 2.05 26.03 -3.18
CA ALA A 266 2.39 26.67 -4.45
C ALA A 266 3.89 27.02 -4.60
N GLY A 267 4.63 27.16 -3.49
CA GLY A 267 6.09 27.33 -3.47
C GLY A 267 6.91 26.03 -3.41
N HIS A 268 6.25 24.88 -3.29
CA HIS A 268 6.87 23.56 -3.14
C HIS A 268 6.46 22.69 -4.32
N SER A 269 7.32 22.56 -5.34
CA SER A 269 7.06 21.64 -6.46
C SER A 269 7.12 20.19 -5.96
N PRO A 270 5.98 19.47 -5.85
CA PRO A 270 6.04 18.08 -5.44
C PRO A 270 6.75 17.27 -6.52
N THR A 271 7.67 16.40 -6.14
CA THR A 271 8.29 15.47 -7.08
C THR A 271 7.20 14.50 -7.55
N PRO A 272 6.85 14.46 -8.85
CA PRO A 272 5.81 13.56 -9.30
C PRO A 272 6.28 12.12 -9.11
N GLY A 273 5.61 11.40 -8.21
CA GLY A 273 5.74 9.95 -8.11
C GLY A 273 5.44 9.34 -9.49
N ARG A 274 6.36 8.50 -9.97
CA ARG A 274 6.24 7.86 -11.29
C ARG A 274 5.09 6.84 -11.24
N VAL A 275 3.88 7.30 -11.53
CA VAL A 275 2.73 6.41 -11.73
C VAL A 275 2.95 5.63 -13.02
N THR A 276 3.40 4.39 -12.94
CA THR A 276 3.41 3.44 -14.05
C THR A 276 2.03 2.82 -14.23
N ARG A 277 1.00 3.65 -14.39
CA ARG A 277 -0.25 3.24 -15.02
C ARG A 277 -0.37 4.09 -16.27
N ARG A 278 -0.24 3.45 -17.43
CA ARG A 278 -0.56 4.06 -18.73
C ARG A 278 -1.87 4.83 -18.56
N SER A 279 -1.80 6.15 -18.48
CA SER A 279 -2.91 7.01 -18.87
C SER A 279 -3.27 6.52 -20.26
N SER A 280 -4.40 5.83 -20.38
CA SER A 280 -5.05 5.72 -21.68
C SER A 280 -5.23 7.17 -22.11
N SER A 281 -4.48 7.55 -23.13
CA SER A 281 -4.53 8.88 -23.70
C SER A 281 -5.98 9.32 -23.85
N ALA A 282 -6.23 10.59 -23.54
CA ALA A 282 -7.45 11.31 -23.87
C ALA A 282 -7.57 11.48 -25.41
N ALA A 283 -7.43 10.39 -26.16
CA ALA A 283 -7.97 10.33 -27.50
C ALA A 283 -9.48 10.27 -27.33
N SER A 284 -10.19 11.21 -27.96
CA SER A 284 -11.65 11.14 -28.07
C SER A 284 -12.01 9.71 -28.50
N PRO A 285 -12.91 9.03 -27.77
CA PRO A 285 -13.29 7.68 -28.14
C PRO A 285 -13.82 7.72 -29.58
N PRO A 286 -13.46 6.75 -30.44
CA PRO A 286 -13.96 6.70 -31.80
C PRO A 286 -15.48 6.73 -31.77
N SER A 287 -16.07 7.69 -32.48
CA SER A 287 -17.51 7.75 -32.71
C SER A 287 -17.86 6.66 -33.72
N TYR A 288 -18.79 5.78 -33.36
CA TYR A 288 -19.29 4.75 -34.26
C TYR A 288 -20.70 5.15 -34.70
N ASP A 289 -20.98 5.08 -35.99
CA ASP A 289 -22.37 4.97 -36.45
C ASP A 289 -22.92 3.56 -36.19
N SER A 290 -24.23 3.41 -36.28
CA SER A 290 -24.91 2.13 -36.00
C SER A 290 -24.50 1.02 -36.98
N ALA A 291 -24.24 1.35 -38.25
CA ALA A 291 -23.83 0.40 -39.28
C ALA A 291 -22.43 -0.17 -38.99
N THR A 292 -21.46 0.69 -38.67
CA THR A 292 -20.11 0.31 -38.30
C THR A 292 -20.10 -0.46 -36.98
N ALA A 293 -20.90 -0.02 -35.99
CA ALA A 293 -21.02 -0.74 -34.72
C ALA A 293 -21.56 -2.16 -34.91
N ALA A 294 -22.58 -2.33 -35.75
CA ALA A 294 -23.14 -3.63 -36.09
C ALA A 294 -22.13 -4.53 -36.83
N ALA A 295 -21.36 -3.98 -37.78
CA ALA A 295 -20.34 -4.72 -38.50
C ALA A 295 -19.21 -5.21 -37.58
N VAL A 296 -18.73 -4.34 -36.68
CA VAL A 296 -17.71 -4.69 -35.68
C VAL A 296 -18.20 -5.80 -34.76
N LEU A 297 -19.43 -5.72 -34.25
CA LEU A 297 -19.97 -6.75 -33.35
C LEU A 297 -20.28 -8.07 -34.07
N ARG A 298 -20.65 -8.03 -35.36
CA ARG A 298 -20.88 -9.24 -36.17
C ARG A 298 -19.60 -10.06 -36.35
N ALA A 299 -18.46 -9.38 -36.48
CA ALA A 299 -17.14 -10.00 -36.56
C ALA A 299 -16.63 -10.55 -35.21
N ARG A 300 -17.33 -10.30 -34.09
CA ARG A 300 -16.97 -10.80 -32.76
C ARG A 300 -17.82 -12.00 -32.36
N PRO A 301 -17.26 -12.94 -31.58
CA PRO A 301 -18.03 -14.05 -31.05
C PRO A 301 -19.04 -13.57 -30.00
N VAL A 302 -20.09 -14.36 -29.76
CA VAL A 302 -21.14 -14.01 -28.82
C VAL A 302 -20.62 -13.99 -27.38
N ASP A 303 -19.66 -14.85 -27.08
CA ASP A 303 -19.10 -15.07 -25.75
C ASP A 303 -17.90 -14.15 -25.42
N THR A 304 -17.72 -13.07 -26.20
CA THR A 304 -16.66 -12.08 -26.04
C THR A 304 -16.61 -11.55 -24.60
N GLY A 305 -15.57 -11.91 -23.86
CA GLY A 305 -15.36 -11.44 -22.49
C GLY A 305 -14.63 -10.11 -22.37
N ARG A 306 -14.10 -9.57 -23.49
CA ARG A 306 -13.34 -8.30 -23.52
C ARG A 306 -13.53 -7.58 -24.84
N LEU A 307 -14.05 -6.36 -24.78
CA LEU A 307 -14.17 -5.47 -25.95
C LEU A 307 -14.07 -4.02 -25.48
N ARG A 308 -12.89 -3.41 -25.60
CA ARG A 308 -12.60 -2.09 -25.01
C ARG A 308 -13.59 -1.00 -25.47
N GLN A 309 -14.06 -1.09 -26.71
CA GLN A 309 -15.00 -0.14 -27.32
C GLN A 309 -16.48 -0.52 -27.13
N ALA A 310 -16.80 -1.53 -26.31
CA ALA A 310 -18.17 -2.01 -26.13
C ALA A 310 -19.16 -0.89 -25.72
N PRO A 311 -18.86 0.00 -24.77
CA PRO A 311 -19.80 1.04 -24.36
C PRO A 311 -20.22 1.96 -25.53
N GLN A 312 -19.28 2.28 -26.43
CA GLN A 312 -19.52 3.11 -27.60
C GLN A 312 -20.31 2.35 -28.68
N LEU A 313 -19.94 1.11 -28.96
CA LEU A 313 -20.61 0.27 -29.96
C LEU A 313 -22.07 0.02 -29.58
N PHE A 314 -22.34 -0.37 -28.32
CA PHE A 314 -23.71 -0.60 -27.85
C PHE A 314 -24.48 0.70 -27.65
N GLY A 315 -23.81 1.81 -27.31
CA GLY A 315 -24.43 3.14 -27.29
C GLY A 315 -25.00 3.51 -28.66
N ALA A 316 -24.16 3.48 -29.70
CA ALA A 316 -24.56 3.80 -31.07
C ALA A 316 -25.71 2.91 -31.59
N LEU A 317 -25.71 1.63 -31.21
CA LEU A 317 -26.79 0.73 -31.57
C LEU A 317 -28.10 1.06 -30.84
N LEU A 318 -28.04 1.32 -29.53
CA LEU A 318 -29.21 1.68 -28.72
C LEU A 318 -29.80 3.04 -29.10
N ASP A 319 -28.98 3.96 -29.62
CA ASP A 319 -29.44 5.24 -30.15
C ASP A 319 -30.19 5.06 -31.48
N ALA A 320 -29.86 4.03 -32.26
CA ALA A 320 -30.50 3.73 -33.54
C ALA A 320 -31.72 2.78 -33.43
N GLY A 321 -31.88 2.06 -32.32
CA GLY A 321 -33.03 1.18 -32.11
C GLY A 321 -32.76 -0.01 -31.18
N PRO A 322 -33.70 -0.97 -31.10
CA PRO A 322 -33.56 -2.14 -30.26
C PRO A 322 -32.41 -3.05 -30.72
N LEU A 323 -31.69 -3.64 -29.76
CA LEU A 323 -30.64 -4.61 -30.05
C LEU A 323 -31.24 -5.90 -30.61
N THR A 324 -30.57 -6.50 -31.59
CA THR A 324 -30.85 -7.88 -32.01
C THR A 324 -30.54 -8.86 -30.87
N PHE A 325 -31.14 -10.04 -30.89
CA PHE A 325 -30.88 -11.10 -29.88
C PHE A 325 -29.38 -11.38 -29.72
N ARG A 326 -28.63 -11.46 -30.82
CA ARG A 326 -27.18 -11.69 -30.80
C ARG A 326 -26.42 -10.56 -30.09
N GLN A 327 -26.76 -9.30 -30.39
CA GLN A 327 -26.13 -8.13 -29.78
C GLN A 327 -26.47 -8.04 -28.28
N ALA A 328 -27.72 -8.34 -27.90
CA ALA A 328 -28.13 -8.43 -26.50
C ALA A 328 -27.33 -9.50 -25.74
N ALA A 329 -27.14 -10.69 -26.33
CA ALA A 329 -26.32 -11.74 -25.73
C ALA A 329 -24.84 -11.33 -25.56
N GLN A 330 -24.28 -10.60 -26.53
CA GLN A 330 -22.92 -10.05 -26.41
C GLN A 330 -22.82 -9.03 -25.27
N LEU A 331 -23.78 -8.11 -25.16
CA LEU A 331 -23.83 -7.13 -24.08
C LEU A 331 -24.02 -7.78 -22.71
N TYR A 332 -24.88 -8.80 -22.63
CA TYR A 332 -25.09 -9.60 -21.42
C TYR A 332 -23.78 -10.24 -20.96
N ASN A 333 -23.04 -10.86 -21.87
CA ASN A 333 -21.77 -11.52 -21.54
C ASN A 333 -20.71 -10.53 -21.05
N LEU A 334 -20.62 -9.35 -21.66
CA LEU A 334 -19.71 -8.29 -21.21
C LEU A 334 -20.12 -7.71 -19.85
N THR A 335 -21.42 -7.73 -19.52
CA THR A 335 -21.96 -7.18 -18.27
C THR A 335 -21.91 -8.19 -17.12
N PHE A 336 -22.23 -9.46 -17.33
CA PHE A 336 -22.45 -10.42 -16.22
C PHE A 336 -21.48 -11.58 -16.14
N LYS A 337 -20.69 -11.87 -17.19
CA LYS A 337 -19.86 -13.09 -17.22
C LYS A 337 -18.59 -13.00 -16.37
N ARG A 338 -17.99 -11.81 -16.26
CA ARG A 338 -16.74 -11.59 -15.50
C ARG A 338 -16.76 -10.24 -14.80
N PRO A 339 -16.44 -10.18 -13.50
CA PRO A 339 -16.18 -8.91 -12.81
C PRO A 339 -15.08 -8.13 -13.52
N GLY A 340 -15.23 -6.81 -13.63
CA GLY A 340 -14.20 -6.00 -14.27
C GLY A 340 -14.66 -4.66 -14.85
N ILE A 341 -13.69 -3.98 -15.45
CA ILE A 341 -13.89 -2.71 -16.17
C ILE A 341 -15.02 -2.80 -17.19
N MET A 342 -15.11 -3.91 -17.93
CA MET A 342 -16.15 -4.10 -18.95
C MET A 342 -17.55 -4.22 -18.37
N GLN A 343 -17.68 -4.86 -17.20
CA GLN A 343 -18.94 -4.94 -16.49
C GLN A 343 -19.42 -3.55 -16.07
N ALA A 344 -18.54 -2.76 -15.43
CA ALA A 344 -18.85 -1.39 -15.04
C ALA A 344 -19.23 -0.51 -16.23
N ALA A 345 -18.50 -0.66 -17.33
CA ALA A 345 -18.65 0.17 -18.51
C ALA A 345 -19.89 -0.18 -19.35
N CYS A 346 -20.38 -1.42 -19.31
CA CYS A 346 -21.53 -1.91 -20.07
C CYS A 346 -22.85 -1.93 -19.27
N ALA A 347 -22.79 -1.86 -17.94
CA ALA A 347 -23.97 -1.80 -17.07
C ALA A 347 -24.98 -0.71 -17.47
N PRO A 348 -24.58 0.53 -17.82
CA PRO A 348 -25.52 1.56 -18.27
C PRO A 348 -26.24 1.17 -19.58
N GLN A 349 -25.54 0.57 -20.53
CA GLN A 349 -26.09 0.10 -21.81
C GLN A 349 -27.05 -1.06 -21.58
N TRP A 350 -26.72 -1.99 -20.67
CA TRP A 350 -27.63 -3.07 -20.30
C TRP A 350 -28.90 -2.52 -19.65
N LEU A 351 -28.79 -1.54 -18.75
CA LEU A 351 -29.95 -0.88 -18.15
C LEU A 351 -30.84 -0.20 -19.21
N ARG A 352 -30.23 0.51 -20.18
CA ARG A 352 -30.96 1.12 -21.31
C ARG A 352 -31.68 0.06 -22.15
N HIS A 353 -31.09 -1.11 -22.36
CA HIS A 353 -31.66 -2.19 -23.16
C HIS A 353 -32.78 -2.94 -22.43
N ALA A 354 -32.53 -3.39 -21.20
CA ALA A 354 -33.41 -4.28 -20.44
C ALA A 354 -34.43 -3.52 -19.57
N GLY A 355 -34.24 -2.20 -19.41
CA GLY A 355 -35.11 -1.34 -18.61
C GLY A 355 -34.91 -1.48 -17.10
N PRO A 356 -35.76 -0.79 -16.30
CA PRO A 356 -35.61 -0.68 -14.85
C PRO A 356 -35.62 -2.02 -14.09
N THR A 357 -36.22 -3.08 -14.66
CA THR A 357 -36.26 -4.41 -14.04
C THR A 357 -34.88 -5.05 -13.92
N ALA A 358 -33.89 -4.62 -14.71
CA ALA A 358 -32.51 -5.07 -14.60
C ALA A 358 -31.73 -4.40 -13.46
N LEU A 359 -32.25 -3.31 -12.88
CA LEU A 359 -31.54 -2.49 -11.91
C LEU A 359 -31.09 -3.25 -10.66
N PRO A 360 -31.94 -4.05 -9.98
CA PRO A 360 -31.52 -4.76 -8.76
C PRO A 360 -30.31 -5.66 -8.99
N ARG A 361 -30.26 -6.35 -10.14
CA ARG A 361 -29.16 -7.24 -10.51
C ARG A 361 -27.87 -6.46 -10.80
N LEU A 362 -27.96 -5.31 -11.46
CA LEU A 362 -26.80 -4.45 -11.71
C LEU A 362 -26.24 -3.86 -10.42
N LEU A 363 -27.11 -3.42 -9.50
CA LEU A 363 -26.67 -2.87 -8.22
C LEU A 363 -26.05 -3.93 -7.31
N ALA A 364 -26.65 -5.11 -7.24
CA ALA A 364 -26.09 -6.25 -6.49
C ALA A 364 -24.70 -6.67 -7.01
N LEU A 365 -24.43 -6.41 -8.28
CA LEU A 365 -23.15 -6.72 -8.92
C LEU A 365 -22.08 -5.65 -8.66
N MET A 366 -22.46 -4.37 -8.64
CA MET A 366 -21.50 -3.26 -8.59
C MET A 366 -21.23 -2.75 -7.17
N THR A 367 -22.27 -2.66 -6.34
CA THR A 367 -22.16 -2.03 -5.01
C THR A 367 -21.24 -2.74 -4.02
N PRO A 368 -21.12 -4.09 -3.99
CA PRO A 368 -20.22 -4.77 -3.06
C PRO A 368 -18.73 -4.58 -3.36
N HIS A 369 -18.39 -3.95 -4.50
CA HIS A 369 -17.02 -3.76 -4.95
C HIS A 369 -16.66 -2.28 -5.07
N LEU A 370 -17.45 -1.38 -4.47
CA LEU A 370 -17.17 0.06 -4.49
C LEU A 370 -15.98 0.44 -3.62
N ASP A 371 -15.62 -0.38 -2.64
CA ASP A 371 -14.41 -0.27 -1.84
C ASP A 371 -13.24 -1.10 -2.40
N ASP A 372 -13.39 -1.74 -3.56
CA ASP A 372 -12.29 -2.42 -4.22
C ASP A 372 -11.41 -1.40 -4.98
N TYR A 373 -10.10 -1.39 -4.73
CA TYR A 373 -9.18 -0.43 -5.37
C TYR A 373 -8.95 -0.70 -6.86
N THR A 374 -9.20 -1.92 -7.33
CA THR A 374 -9.06 -2.33 -8.74
C THR A 374 -10.31 -1.98 -9.53
N MET A 375 -11.49 -2.11 -8.91
CA MET A 375 -12.79 -2.03 -9.60
C MET A 375 -13.66 -0.84 -9.18
N GLY A 376 -13.54 -0.37 -7.95
CA GLY A 376 -14.44 0.62 -7.34
C GLY A 376 -14.50 1.93 -8.11
N GLU A 377 -13.37 2.42 -8.64
CA GLU A 377 -13.34 3.62 -9.49
C GLU A 377 -14.25 3.44 -10.72
N TYR A 378 -14.16 2.28 -11.37
CA TYR A 378 -14.95 1.98 -12.56
C TYR A 378 -16.43 1.79 -12.22
N TYR A 379 -16.75 1.11 -11.11
CA TYR A 379 -18.13 0.95 -10.67
C TYR A 379 -18.76 2.28 -10.27
N ALA A 380 -18.06 3.17 -9.58
CA ALA A 380 -18.54 4.52 -9.31
C ALA A 380 -18.84 5.28 -10.62
N GLN A 381 -17.95 5.22 -11.61
CA GLN A 381 -18.20 5.81 -12.94
C GLN A 381 -19.40 5.18 -13.67
N GLY A 382 -19.56 3.86 -13.57
CA GLY A 382 -20.71 3.15 -14.13
C GLY A 382 -22.03 3.59 -13.49
N LEU A 383 -22.08 3.70 -12.16
CA LEU A 383 -23.23 4.20 -11.41
C LEU A 383 -23.55 5.66 -11.79
N ALA A 384 -22.52 6.50 -11.96
CA ALA A 384 -22.70 7.87 -12.42
C ALA A 384 -23.41 7.93 -13.79
N ARG A 385 -23.04 7.04 -14.73
CA ARG A 385 -23.67 6.94 -16.07
C ARG A 385 -25.08 6.36 -16.05
N MET A 386 -25.46 5.64 -15.01
CA MET A 386 -26.84 5.19 -14.80
C MET A 386 -27.74 6.34 -14.28
N GLY A 387 -27.13 7.46 -13.85
CA GLY A 387 -27.83 8.65 -13.39
C GLY A 387 -28.76 8.38 -12.21
N ARG A 388 -29.96 8.96 -12.24
CA ARG A 388 -30.98 8.77 -11.19
C ARG A 388 -31.34 7.31 -10.88
N HIS A 389 -31.16 6.39 -11.83
CA HIS A 389 -31.45 4.98 -11.57
C HIS A 389 -30.51 4.36 -10.53
N ALA A 390 -29.33 4.96 -10.31
CA ALA A 390 -28.38 4.52 -9.30
C ALA A 390 -28.64 5.11 -7.90
N LEU A 391 -29.74 5.83 -7.65
CA LEU A 391 -30.11 6.31 -6.31
C LEU A 391 -30.03 5.23 -5.21
N PRO A 392 -30.44 3.96 -5.43
CA PRO A 392 -30.33 2.94 -4.39
C PRO A 392 -28.87 2.55 -4.04
N ALA A 393 -27.88 2.93 -4.85
CA ALA A 393 -26.46 2.73 -4.55
C ALA A 393 -25.86 3.81 -3.64
N MET A 394 -26.62 4.87 -3.32
CA MET A 394 -26.16 6.01 -2.53
C MET A 394 -25.59 5.63 -1.16
N PRO A 395 -26.18 4.70 -0.38
CA PRO A 395 -25.58 4.29 0.90
C PRO A 395 -24.17 3.74 0.74
N ALA A 396 -23.92 2.94 -0.30
CA ALA A 396 -22.60 2.36 -0.55
C ALA A 396 -21.59 3.41 -1.04
N LEU A 397 -21.99 4.34 -1.92
CA LEU A 397 -21.15 5.47 -2.32
C LEU A 397 -20.80 6.39 -1.13
N THR A 398 -21.79 6.68 -0.28
CA THR A 398 -21.59 7.48 0.93
C THR A 398 -20.65 6.78 1.91
N ALA A 399 -20.76 5.47 2.10
CA ALA A 399 -19.82 4.70 2.92
C ALA A 399 -18.37 4.81 2.40
N VAL A 400 -18.15 4.78 1.08
CA VAL A 400 -16.83 5.01 0.48
C VAL A 400 -16.34 6.43 0.72
N ILE A 401 -17.23 7.43 0.67
CA ILE A 401 -16.87 8.85 0.88
C ILE A 401 -16.53 9.13 2.34
N ASP A 402 -17.35 8.63 3.27
CA ASP A 402 -17.28 8.94 4.69
C ASP A 402 -16.25 8.09 5.44
N ARG A 403 -15.66 7.09 4.78
CA ARG A 403 -14.59 6.29 5.37
C ARG A 403 -13.42 7.19 5.78
N ARG A 404 -12.96 7.02 7.03
CA ARG A 404 -11.85 7.79 7.62
C ARG A 404 -10.47 7.23 7.27
N THR A 405 -10.35 5.92 7.11
CA THR A 405 -9.10 5.22 6.81
C THR A 405 -8.92 4.98 5.31
N ARG A 406 -7.68 4.81 4.87
CA ARG A 406 -7.35 4.38 3.50
C ARG A 406 -7.40 2.86 3.38
N ILE A 407 -7.53 2.35 2.15
CA ILE A 407 -7.48 0.90 1.86
C ILE A 407 -6.03 0.48 1.73
N PRO A 408 -5.57 -0.55 2.46
CA PRO A 408 -4.29 -1.18 2.14
C PRO A 408 -4.42 -1.95 0.83
N VAL A 409 -3.51 -1.71 -0.11
CA VAL A 409 -3.59 -2.29 -1.47
C VAL A 409 -2.48 -3.33 -1.71
N HIS A 410 -1.41 -3.26 -0.92
CA HIS A 410 -0.15 -3.97 -1.16
C HIS A 410 0.35 -3.81 -2.60
N ASP A 411 0.18 -2.61 -3.17
CA ASP A 411 0.73 -2.24 -4.48
C ASP A 411 2.14 -1.66 -4.31
N SER A 412 2.88 -1.56 -5.42
CA SER A 412 4.26 -1.09 -5.57
C SER A 412 4.82 -0.16 -4.47
N THR A 413 4.11 0.91 -4.08
CA THR A 413 4.52 1.83 -3.00
C THR A 413 3.31 2.39 -2.25
N ARG A 414 3.48 2.72 -0.96
CA ARG A 414 2.44 3.38 -0.12
C ARG A 414 1.90 4.70 -0.69
N ASP A 415 2.75 5.48 -1.36
CA ASP A 415 2.31 6.70 -2.04
C ASP A 415 1.41 6.37 -3.25
N ALA A 416 1.71 5.31 -4.00
CA ALA A 416 0.82 4.84 -5.07
C ALA A 416 -0.52 4.33 -4.52
N GLU A 417 -0.53 3.63 -3.38
CA GLU A 417 -1.77 3.23 -2.70
C GLU A 417 -2.60 4.46 -2.31
N THR A 418 -1.94 5.48 -1.77
CA THR A 418 -2.57 6.77 -1.42
C THR A 418 -3.21 7.42 -2.64
N MET A 419 -2.53 7.45 -3.78
CA MET A 419 -3.09 7.98 -5.04
C MET A 419 -4.28 7.17 -5.54
N LEU A 420 -4.26 5.84 -5.39
CA LEU A 420 -5.39 4.99 -5.77
C LEU A 420 -6.62 5.27 -4.90
N ASP A 421 -6.44 5.41 -3.58
CA ASP A 421 -7.53 5.77 -2.66
C ASP A 421 -8.11 7.16 -2.96
N GLU A 422 -7.26 8.16 -3.25
CA GLU A 422 -7.71 9.50 -3.64
C GLU A 422 -8.53 9.49 -4.94
N ARG A 423 -8.12 8.70 -5.94
CA ARG A 423 -8.88 8.51 -7.18
C ARG A 423 -10.24 7.87 -6.93
N LEU A 424 -10.27 6.82 -6.10
CA LEU A 424 -11.51 6.15 -5.73
C LEU A 424 -12.47 7.11 -5.02
N LEU A 425 -11.96 7.89 -4.06
CA LEU A 425 -12.74 8.90 -3.35
C LEU A 425 -13.30 9.96 -4.32
N ALA A 426 -12.46 10.49 -5.22
CA ALA A 426 -12.88 11.45 -6.22
C ALA A 426 -13.97 10.89 -7.14
N ALA A 427 -13.84 9.63 -7.58
CA ALA A 427 -14.84 8.95 -8.40
C ALA A 427 -16.16 8.75 -7.65
N ALA A 428 -16.13 8.39 -6.37
CA ALA A 428 -17.32 8.24 -5.54
C ALA A 428 -18.03 9.59 -5.33
N ILE A 429 -17.28 10.66 -5.03
CA ILE A 429 -17.82 12.03 -4.91
C ILE A 429 -18.45 12.49 -6.22
N ALA A 430 -17.77 12.26 -7.35
CA ALA A 430 -18.27 12.62 -8.67
C ALA A 430 -19.56 11.85 -9.00
N ALA A 431 -19.58 10.54 -8.77
CA ALA A 431 -20.77 9.70 -8.98
C ALA A 431 -21.96 10.17 -8.15
N ARG A 432 -21.74 10.43 -6.85
CA ARG A 432 -22.77 10.98 -5.96
C ARG A 432 -23.35 12.30 -6.50
N ARG A 433 -22.49 13.23 -6.93
CA ARG A 433 -22.92 14.51 -7.50
C ARG A 433 -23.75 14.30 -8.76
N THR A 434 -23.28 13.48 -9.71
CA THR A 434 -24.02 13.20 -10.96
C THR A 434 -25.39 12.59 -10.68
N ILE A 435 -25.49 11.58 -9.81
CA ILE A 435 -26.75 10.92 -9.48
C ILE A 435 -27.76 11.92 -8.87
N LEU A 436 -27.30 12.79 -7.97
CA LEU A 436 -28.15 13.79 -7.34
C LEU A 436 -28.58 14.90 -8.31
N THR A 437 -27.68 15.38 -9.18
CA THR A 437 -28.02 16.37 -10.21
C THR A 437 -29.06 15.82 -11.18
N ASP A 438 -28.90 14.58 -11.65
CA ASP A 438 -29.86 13.93 -12.56
C ASP A 438 -31.22 13.68 -11.90
N ALA A 439 -31.23 13.41 -10.59
CA ALA A 439 -32.47 13.25 -9.82
C ALA A 439 -33.21 14.58 -9.64
N ALA A 440 -32.48 15.69 -9.46
CA ALA A 440 -33.04 17.03 -9.29
C ALA A 440 -33.56 17.65 -10.61
N ALA A 441 -33.06 17.20 -11.77
CA ALA A 441 -33.44 17.74 -13.07
C ALA A 441 -34.85 17.34 -13.58
N LEU A 442 -35.65 16.61 -12.79
CA LEU A 442 -37.00 16.21 -13.17
C LEU A 442 -38.03 17.30 -12.79
N PRO A 443 -38.88 17.78 -13.71
CA PRO A 443 -40.00 18.64 -13.33
C PRO A 443 -41.02 17.87 -12.49
N PRO A 444 -41.67 18.52 -11.50
CA PRO A 444 -42.55 17.85 -10.53
C PRO A 444 -43.83 17.22 -11.13
N ASP A 445 -44.18 17.45 -12.40
CA ASP A 445 -45.50 17.12 -12.96
C ASP A 445 -45.60 15.85 -13.82
N ALA A 446 -44.55 15.02 -13.94
CA ALA A 446 -44.61 13.82 -14.80
C ALA A 446 -45.30 12.59 -14.15
N THR A 447 -46.04 12.76 -13.04
CA THR A 447 -46.72 11.65 -12.33
C THR A 447 -48.23 11.84 -12.14
N ALA A 448 -48.88 12.67 -12.95
CA ALA A 448 -50.34 12.62 -13.08
C ALA A 448 -50.72 11.65 -14.24
N PRO A 449 -51.36 10.49 -13.98
CA PRO A 449 -51.94 9.70 -15.06
C PRO A 449 -53.07 10.51 -15.69
N ALA A 450 -52.97 10.74 -17.00
CA ALA A 450 -54.06 11.25 -17.81
C ALA A 450 -55.23 10.24 -17.73
N SER A 451 -56.19 10.55 -16.86
CA SER A 451 -57.48 9.88 -16.84
C SER A 451 -58.32 10.48 -17.95
N ARG A 452 -58.38 9.83 -19.11
CA ARG A 452 -59.56 9.83 -20.01
C ARG A 452 -59.62 8.54 -20.79
#